data_AF-A0A9Q0YRP0-F1
#
_entry.id   AF-A0A9Q0YRP0-F1
#
_cell.length_a   1.000
_cell.length_b   1.000
_cell.length_c   1.000
_cell.angle_alpha   90.00
_cell.angle_beta   90.00
_cell.angle_gamma   90.00
#
_symmetry.space_group_name_H-M   'P 1'
#
loop_
_entity.id
_entity.type
_entity.pdbx_description
1 polymer ?
#
loop_
_entity_poly.entity_id
_entity_poly.type
_entity_poly.pdbx_seq_one_letter_code
_entity_poly.pdbx_strand_id
1 'polypeptide(L)'
;MYADDTQVYAIVDNRNCHTVLPQLETCIKDIFSWSTTNNFKLNPENTEVLHLVSRFHDTTPLTSISIGDSLIKPAQSAKNVGVIFQNDLSLSQHINNKIGQLRHYLDTQNSAARLVALTKSCDHITPVLRNLHWLPVQHRINYKILLLTYKCIHGFAPLLLLLLLLLLLLLLLLLLLLLLLLLLLLLLLLLLLLLLLLLLLLLLLLLLLLLLLLLLLLLLLLLLLLLLLLLLLLLLLVLLLLLLLLLLLLLLLLLLLLLLLLLLLLLLLLLHLVMVMVTVTMAIAMMITMRQRRI
;
A
#
# COMPACT_ATOMS: atom_id res chain seq x y z
N MET A 1 52.46 1.13 16.82
CA MET A 1 53.63 2.00 16.63
C MET A 1 53.89 2.13 15.15
N TYR A 2 53.98 3.37 14.65
CA TYR A 2 54.29 3.65 13.25
C TYR A 2 55.59 4.43 13.22
N ALA A 3 56.71 3.77 12.88
CA ALA A 3 58.09 4.28 12.93
C ALA A 3 58.49 5.00 14.24
N ASP A 4 57.96 6.21 14.49
CA ASP A 4 58.22 7.06 15.66
C ASP A 4 56.96 7.41 16.48
N ASP A 5 55.75 7.18 15.95
CA ASP A 5 54.48 7.51 16.61
C ASP A 5 53.94 6.33 17.45
N THR A 6 53.61 6.59 18.71
CA THR A 6 52.94 5.65 19.61
C THR A 6 51.50 6.06 19.85
N GLN A 7 50.58 5.12 19.75
CA GLN A 7 49.15 5.35 19.88
C GLN A 7 48.60 4.45 20.97
N VAL A 8 47.89 5.04 21.92
CA VAL A 8 47.24 4.35 23.04
C VAL A 8 45.76 4.66 22.96
N TYR A 9 44.93 3.62 23.08
CA TYR A 9 43.49 3.73 23.01
C TYR A 9 42.88 3.23 24.32
N ALA A 10 41.89 3.96 24.82
CA ALA A 10 41.05 3.53 25.93
C ALA A 10 39.59 3.70 25.55
N ILE A 11 38.79 2.68 25.87
CA ILE A 11 37.34 2.72 25.69
C ILE A 11 36.73 3.04 27.04
N VAL A 12 35.99 4.14 27.10
CA VAL A 12 35.32 4.59 28.32
C VAL A 12 33.81 4.39 28.16
N ASP A 13 33.23 3.59 29.05
CA ASP A 13 31.78 3.50 29.24
C ASP A 13 31.39 4.35 30.47
N ASN A 14 30.17 4.87 30.50
CA ASN A 14 29.68 5.75 31.56
C ASN A 14 29.73 5.07 32.94
N ARG A 15 29.65 3.73 32.96
CA ARG A 15 29.75 2.90 34.18
C ARG A 15 31.17 2.79 34.74
N ASN A 16 32.19 2.93 33.89
CA ASN A 16 33.59 2.66 34.23
C ASN A 16 34.49 3.91 34.07
N CYS A 17 33.91 5.07 33.81
CA CYS A 17 34.65 6.31 33.57
C CYS A 17 35.64 6.66 34.69
N HIS A 18 35.22 6.47 35.94
CA HIS A 18 36.05 6.77 37.11
C HIS A 18 37.24 5.82 37.31
N THR A 19 37.22 4.63 36.72
CA THR A 19 38.29 3.63 36.88
C THR A 19 39.24 3.62 35.69
N VAL A 20 38.72 3.80 34.47
CA VAL A 20 39.51 3.70 33.24
C VAL A 20 40.50 4.86 33.08
N LEU A 21 40.11 6.09 33.44
CA LEU A 21 40.99 7.26 33.31
C LEU A 21 42.26 7.14 34.19
N PRO A 22 42.15 6.87 35.52
CA PRO A 22 43.34 6.66 36.36
C PRO A 22 44.20 5.46 35.92
N GLN A 23 43.57 4.39 35.44
CA GLN A 23 44.29 3.24 34.90
C GLN A 23 45.08 3.60 33.64
N LEU A 24 44.49 4.39 32.75
CA LEU A 24 45.16 4.89 31.55
C LEU A 24 46.34 5.79 31.92
N GLU A 25 46.18 6.72 32.86
CA GLU A 25 47.26 7.59 33.34
C GLU A 25 48.42 6.79 33.94
N THR A 26 48.11 5.76 34.74
CA THR A 26 49.12 4.85 35.31
C THR A 26 49.85 4.07 34.22
N CYS A 27 49.11 3.51 33.25
CA CYS A 27 49.69 2.78 32.13
C CYS A 27 50.60 3.67 31.27
N ILE A 28 50.19 4.91 30.98
CA ILE A 28 51.00 5.86 30.25
C ILE A 28 52.28 6.18 31.04
N LYS A 29 52.18 6.38 32.36
CA LYS A 29 53.35 6.61 33.21
C LYS A 29 54.35 5.44 33.15
N ASP A 30 53.87 4.20 33.17
CA ASP A 30 54.71 3.01 33.05
C ASP A 30 55.40 2.95 31.67
N ILE A 31 54.69 3.31 30.59
CA ILE A 31 55.25 3.42 29.23
C ILE A 31 56.39 4.45 29.20
N PHE A 32 56.18 5.64 29.80
CA PHE A 32 57.21 6.68 29.88
C PHE A 32 58.43 6.22 30.69
N SER A 33 58.21 5.55 31.82
CA SER A 33 59.28 5.00 32.66
C SER A 33 60.11 3.94 31.93
N TRP A 34 59.43 2.99 31.29
CA TRP A 34 60.07 1.95 30.48
C TRP A 34 60.86 2.56 29.30
N SER A 35 60.25 3.53 28.60
CA SER A 35 60.88 4.23 27.49
C SER A 35 62.18 4.91 27.91
N THR A 36 62.14 5.63 29.04
CA THR A 36 63.31 6.33 29.59
C THR A 36 64.42 5.34 29.96
N THR A 37 64.06 4.22 30.58
CA THR A 37 65.00 3.15 30.95
C THR A 37 65.66 2.50 29.73
N ASN A 38 64.96 2.48 28.58
CA ASN A 38 65.45 1.90 27.33
C ASN A 38 66.01 2.96 26.35
N ASN A 39 66.38 4.15 26.84
CA ASN A 39 66.96 5.24 26.05
C ASN A 39 66.06 5.81 24.94
N PHE A 40 64.75 5.66 25.06
CA PHE A 40 63.76 6.30 24.18
C PHE A 40 63.19 7.55 24.86
N LYS A 41 63.30 8.71 24.21
CA LYS A 41 62.73 9.98 24.70
C LYS A 41 61.32 10.18 24.13
N LEU A 42 60.31 10.09 24.99
CA LEU A 42 58.95 10.54 24.66
C LEU A 42 58.81 12.03 25.01
N ASN A 43 58.18 12.80 24.12
CA ASN A 43 57.97 14.23 24.31
C ASN A 43 56.52 14.47 24.78
N PRO A 44 56.29 14.74 26.08
CA PRO A 44 54.93 14.95 26.61
C PRO A 44 54.24 16.16 25.96
N GLU A 45 55.00 17.21 25.62
CA GLU A 45 54.49 18.40 24.93
C GLU A 45 53.94 18.12 23.52
N ASN A 46 54.44 17.08 22.85
CA ASN A 46 53.96 16.68 21.52
C ASN A 46 52.82 15.64 21.61
N THR A 47 52.41 15.24 22.82
CA THR A 47 51.40 14.22 22.99
C THR A 47 50.01 14.85 22.83
N GLU A 48 49.29 14.46 21.79
CA GLU A 48 47.92 14.90 21.53
C GLU A 48 46.92 13.89 22.10
N VAL A 49 45.88 14.40 22.75
CA VAL A 49 44.78 13.58 23.29
C VAL A 49 43.53 13.89 22.50
N LEU A 50 42.90 12.88 21.90
CA LEU A 50 41.65 13.05 21.16
C LEU A 50 40.51 12.33 21.91
N HIS A 51 39.57 13.10 22.45
CA HIS A 51 38.36 12.55 23.06
C HIS A 51 37.28 12.41 21.98
N LEU A 52 37.00 11.17 21.57
CA LEU A 52 36.02 10.85 20.54
C LEU A 52 34.67 10.57 21.19
N VAL A 53 33.64 11.33 20.81
CA VAL A 53 32.28 11.17 21.34
C VAL A 53 31.27 11.15 20.20
N SER A 54 30.22 10.33 20.36
CA SER A 54 29.10 10.34 19.42
C SER A 54 28.32 11.63 19.57
N ARG A 55 28.02 12.30 18.45
CA ARG A 55 27.13 13.48 18.43
C ARG A 55 25.69 13.18 18.89
N PHE A 56 25.35 11.90 19.05
CA PHE A 56 24.02 11.43 19.44
C PHE A 56 23.93 11.06 20.93
N HIS A 57 24.98 11.26 21.74
CA HIS A 57 24.99 10.94 23.16
C HIS A 57 25.48 12.13 23.99
N ASP A 58 24.77 12.41 25.08
CA ASP A 58 25.21 13.38 26.10
C ASP A 58 26.27 12.74 26.98
N THR A 59 27.53 13.06 26.70
CA THR A 59 28.69 12.59 27.49
C THR A 59 29.37 13.78 28.16
N THR A 60 29.83 13.60 29.39
CA THR A 60 30.68 14.60 30.05
C THR A 60 31.99 14.74 29.27
N PRO A 61 32.34 15.96 28.80
CA PRO A 61 33.56 16.15 28.05
C PRO A 61 34.77 15.96 28.98
N LEU A 62 35.76 15.19 28.53
CA LEU A 62 37.06 15.12 29.19
C LEU A 62 37.66 16.52 29.27
N THR A 63 38.08 16.95 30.45
CA THR A 63 38.65 18.30 30.65
C THR A 63 40.18 18.30 30.47
N SER A 64 40.85 17.27 31.00
CA SER A 64 42.29 17.08 30.90
C SER A 64 42.69 15.66 31.33
N ILE A 65 43.87 15.21 30.90
CA ILE A 65 44.51 13.97 31.35
C ILE A 65 45.97 14.24 31.72
N SER A 66 46.46 13.57 32.76
CA SER A 66 47.86 13.66 33.18
C SER A 66 48.74 12.69 32.38
N ILE A 67 49.76 13.20 31.70
CA ILE A 67 50.73 12.40 30.94
C ILE A 67 52.14 12.78 31.42
N GLY A 68 52.74 11.88 32.19
CA GLY A 68 54.00 12.16 32.90
C GLY A 68 53.80 13.27 33.93
N ASP A 69 54.55 14.37 33.78
CA ASP A 69 54.44 15.56 34.63
C ASP A 69 53.61 16.68 33.97
N SER A 70 53.01 16.42 32.80
CA SER A 70 52.28 17.42 32.00
C SER A 70 50.78 17.15 31.99
N LEU A 71 49.98 18.21 32.16
CA LEU A 71 48.52 18.16 32.05
C LEU A 71 48.09 18.54 30.63
N ILE A 72 47.50 17.59 29.90
CA ILE A 72 47.14 17.76 28.49
C ILE A 72 45.63 17.90 28.34
N LYS A 73 45.19 18.90 27.57
CA LYS A 73 43.79 19.11 27.21
C LYS A 73 43.44 18.36 25.93
N PRO A 74 42.21 17.83 25.78
CA PRO A 74 41.82 17.15 24.56
C PRO A 74 41.77 18.12 23.38
N ALA A 75 42.36 17.71 22.27
CA ALA A 75 42.34 18.42 21.00
C ALA A 75 40.98 18.24 20.31
N GLN A 76 40.58 19.24 19.51
CA GLN A 76 39.39 19.15 18.65
C GLN A 76 39.65 18.32 17.38
N SER A 77 40.91 18.27 16.95
CA SER A 77 41.36 17.47 15.82
C SER A 77 42.78 16.98 16.05
N ALA A 78 43.09 15.74 15.68
CA ALA A 78 44.44 15.18 15.74
C ALA A 78 44.75 14.39 14.45
N LYS A 79 46.02 14.36 14.05
CA LYS A 79 46.45 13.64 12.85
C LYS A 79 46.95 12.24 13.24
N ASN A 80 46.32 11.20 12.71
CA ASN A 80 46.69 9.81 12.92
C ASN A 80 47.02 9.14 11.56
N VAL A 81 48.28 8.71 11.38
CA VAL A 81 48.82 8.06 10.15
C VAL A 81 48.34 8.75 8.85
N GLY A 82 48.39 10.09 8.84
CA GLY A 82 48.02 10.89 7.67
C GLY A 82 46.53 11.23 7.50
N VAL A 83 45.66 10.71 8.37
CA VAL A 83 44.23 11.05 8.45
C VAL A 83 44.01 12.02 9.60
N ILE A 84 43.19 13.06 9.37
CA ILE A 84 42.85 14.02 10.43
C ILE A 84 41.51 13.58 11.01
N PHE A 85 41.51 13.24 12.29
CA PHE A 85 40.31 12.87 13.03
C PHE A 85 39.84 14.07 13.84
N GLN A 86 38.54 14.34 13.78
CA GLN A 86 37.88 15.34 14.60
C GLN A 86 37.18 14.66 15.78
N ASN A 87 36.98 15.37 16.89
CA ASN A 87 36.32 14.86 18.09
C ASN A 87 34.90 14.33 17.84
N ASP A 88 34.20 14.88 16.84
CA ASP A 88 32.85 14.51 16.40
C ASP A 88 32.85 13.45 15.28
N LEU A 89 34.02 12.87 14.98
CA LEU A 89 34.28 11.94 13.88
C LEU A 89 33.89 12.47 12.50
N SER A 90 33.71 13.79 12.35
CA SER A 90 33.58 14.37 11.02
C SER A 90 34.92 14.32 10.29
N LEU A 91 34.86 14.09 8.98
CA LEU A 91 36.03 14.11 8.09
C LEU A 91 36.15 15.43 7.35
N SER A 92 35.41 16.46 7.77
CA SER A 92 35.28 17.73 7.04
C SER A 92 36.64 18.42 6.88
N GLN A 93 37.41 18.52 7.97
CA GLN A 93 38.74 19.10 7.95
C GLN A 93 39.72 18.26 7.12
N HIS A 94 39.65 16.92 7.22
CA HIS A 94 40.48 16.03 6.42
C HIS A 94 40.22 16.21 4.92
N ILE A 95 38.95 16.16 4.52
CA ILE A 95 38.51 16.32 3.14
C ILE A 95 38.93 17.68 2.60
N ASN A 96 38.68 18.77 3.34
CA ASN A 96 39.06 20.12 2.93
C ASN A 96 40.57 20.27 2.77
N ASN A 97 41.37 19.69 3.68
CA ASN A 97 42.82 19.69 3.55
C ASN A 97 43.27 18.92 2.30
N LYS A 98 42.69 17.75 2.01
CA LYS A 98 42.99 16.99 0.80
C LYS A 98 42.62 17.72 -0.49
N ILE A 99 41.48 18.43 -0.51
CA ILE A 99 41.09 19.29 -1.63
C ILE A 99 42.09 20.43 -1.80
N GLY A 100 42.50 21.08 -0.71
CA GLY A 100 43.51 22.15 -0.72
C GLY A 100 44.86 21.67 -1.25
N GLN A 101 45.32 20.51 -0.79
CA GLN A 101 46.53 19.87 -1.30
C GLN A 101 46.44 19.59 -2.80
N LEU A 102 45.32 19.02 -3.27
CA LEU A 102 45.11 18.76 -4.70
C LEU A 102 45.16 20.05 -5.53
N ARG A 103 44.54 21.13 -5.05
CA ARG A 103 44.58 22.45 -5.69
C ARG A 103 46.01 22.99 -5.75
N HIS A 104 46.74 22.94 -4.64
CA HIS A 104 48.14 23.34 -4.61
C HIS A 104 48.99 22.55 -5.63
N TYR A 105 48.79 21.25 -5.77
CA TYR A 105 49.47 20.44 -6.79
C TYR A 105 49.14 20.89 -8.22
N LEU A 106 47.88 21.20 -8.51
CA LEU A 106 47.46 21.74 -9.80
C LEU A 106 48.14 23.08 -10.08
N ASP A 107 48.11 24.00 -9.11
CA ASP A 107 48.68 25.35 -9.25
C ASP A 107 50.19 25.30 -9.41
N THR A 108 50.87 24.41 -8.67
CA THR A 108 52.32 24.19 -8.79
C THR A 108 52.68 23.64 -10.16
N GLN A 109 51.94 22.63 -10.66
CA GLN A 109 52.17 22.09 -12.00
C GLN A 109 51.97 23.16 -13.07
N ASN A 110 50.88 23.93 -12.96
CA ASN A 110 50.56 24.98 -13.92
C ASN A 110 51.61 26.09 -13.90
N SER A 111 52.06 26.50 -12.72
CA SER A 111 53.10 27.53 -12.57
C SER A 111 54.46 27.06 -13.11
N ALA A 112 54.86 25.83 -12.81
CA ALA A 112 56.08 25.24 -13.35
C ALA A 112 56.02 25.09 -14.87
N ALA A 113 54.89 24.67 -15.42
CA ALA A 113 54.69 24.57 -16.87
C ALA A 113 54.80 25.95 -17.54
N ARG A 114 54.23 27.00 -16.93
CA ARG A 114 54.34 28.38 -17.44
C ARG A 114 55.76 28.91 -17.39
N LEU A 115 56.49 28.61 -16.30
CA LEU A 115 57.88 29.02 -16.13
C LEU A 115 58.79 28.40 -17.20
N VAL A 116 58.64 27.10 -17.45
CA VAL A 116 59.45 26.39 -18.46
C VAL A 116 59.09 26.82 -19.89
N ALA A 117 57.80 27.05 -20.17
CA ALA A 117 57.35 27.48 -21.48
C ALA A 117 57.45 29.00 -21.72
N LEU A 118 57.89 29.78 -20.72
CA LEU A 118 57.96 31.25 -20.76
C LEU A 118 56.66 31.91 -21.27
N THR A 119 55.52 31.42 -20.81
CA THR A 119 54.18 31.88 -21.22
C THR A 119 53.60 32.87 -20.21
N LYS A 120 52.66 33.73 -20.64
CA LYS A 120 52.05 34.72 -19.75
C LYS A 120 51.13 34.01 -18.75
N SER A 121 50.92 34.63 -17.58
CA SER A 121 50.07 34.09 -16.51
C SER A 121 48.61 33.92 -16.94
N CYS A 122 48.13 34.77 -17.85
CA CYS A 122 46.76 34.76 -18.36
C CYS A 122 46.51 33.76 -19.50
N ASP A 123 47.56 33.16 -20.08
CA ASP A 123 47.41 32.27 -21.22
C ASP A 123 46.71 30.97 -20.80
N HIS A 124 45.98 30.33 -21.71
CA HIS A 124 45.34 29.05 -21.38
C HIS A 124 46.41 27.96 -21.12
N ILE A 125 46.31 27.22 -20.01
CA ILE A 125 47.36 26.29 -19.58
C ILE A 125 47.39 24.97 -20.37
N THR A 126 46.24 24.52 -20.88
CA THR A 126 46.13 23.24 -21.61
C THR A 126 47.06 23.11 -22.83
N PRO A 127 47.20 24.09 -23.75
CA PRO A 127 48.16 23.99 -24.84
C PRO A 127 49.62 23.94 -24.36
N VAL A 128 49.94 24.66 -23.28
CA VAL A 128 51.29 24.66 -22.68
C VAL A 128 51.65 23.29 -22.14
N LEU A 129 50.74 22.66 -21.39
CA LEU A 129 50.92 21.30 -20.87
C LEU A 129 51.07 20.27 -21.99
N ARG A 130 50.30 20.40 -23.07
CA ARG A 130 50.41 19.52 -24.24
C ARG A 130 51.78 19.65 -24.92
N ASN A 131 52.27 20.86 -25.13
CA ASN A 131 53.57 21.11 -25.77
C ASN A 131 54.73 20.57 -24.93
N LEU A 132 54.62 20.65 -23.60
CA LEU A 132 55.59 20.07 -22.67
C LEU A 132 55.43 18.55 -22.47
N HIS A 133 54.41 17.93 -23.08
CA HIS A 133 54.02 16.53 -22.85
C HIS A 133 53.69 16.21 -21.38
N TRP A 134 53.27 17.21 -20.60
CA TRP A 134 52.91 17.05 -19.20
C TRP A 134 51.43 16.67 -19.06
N LEU A 135 51.16 15.47 -18.54
CA LEU A 135 49.80 15.02 -18.26
C LEU A 135 49.15 15.90 -17.17
N PRO A 136 47.93 16.43 -17.40
CA PRO A 136 47.13 17.04 -16.34
C PRO A 136 46.90 16.09 -15.17
N VAL A 137 46.76 16.62 -13.95
CA VAL A 137 46.61 15.81 -12.72
C VAL A 137 45.49 14.77 -12.86
N GLN A 138 44.35 15.14 -13.47
CA GLN A 138 43.23 14.21 -13.69
C GLN A 138 43.64 12.97 -14.50
N HIS A 139 44.42 13.15 -15.57
CA HIS A 139 44.90 12.04 -16.38
C HIS A 139 45.99 11.23 -15.67
N ARG A 140 46.80 11.85 -14.79
CA ARG A 140 47.75 11.10 -13.96
C ARG A 140 47.05 10.19 -12.95
N ILE A 141 45.92 10.63 -12.39
CA ILE A 141 45.07 9.81 -11.50
C ILE A 141 44.56 8.59 -12.28
N ASN A 142 43.96 8.83 -13.45
CA ASN A 142 43.46 7.74 -14.30
C ASN A 142 44.58 6.77 -14.68
N TYR A 143 45.75 7.27 -15.09
CA TYR A 143 46.91 6.44 -15.39
C TYR A 143 47.35 5.59 -14.19
N LYS A 144 47.40 6.17 -12.98
CA LYS A 144 47.73 5.41 -11.76
C LYS A 144 46.71 4.33 -11.45
N ILE A 145 45.42 4.62 -11.61
CA ILE A 145 44.35 3.62 -11.44
C ILE A 145 44.53 2.50 -12.47
N LEU A 146 44.72 2.83 -13.75
CA LEU A 146 44.92 1.86 -14.82
C LEU A 146 46.17 1.00 -14.57
N LEU A 147 47.28 1.60 -14.14
CA LEU A 147 48.50 0.88 -13.79
C LEU A 147 48.29 -0.05 -12.59
N LEU A 148 47.55 0.41 -11.57
CA LEU A 148 47.16 -0.44 -10.42
C LEU A 148 46.30 -1.61 -10.90
N THR A 149 45.29 -1.37 -11.73
CA THR A 149 44.44 -2.44 -12.27
C THR A 149 45.23 -3.44 -13.11
N TYR A 150 46.16 -2.97 -13.95
CA TYR A 150 47.07 -3.83 -14.70
C TYR A 150 47.92 -4.69 -13.76
N LYS A 151 48.50 -4.10 -12.72
CA LYS A 151 49.26 -4.85 -11.71
C LYS A 151 48.41 -5.89 -10.98
N CYS A 152 47.14 -5.59 -10.69
CA CYS A 152 46.21 -6.56 -10.09
C CYS A 152 45.93 -7.74 -11.02
N ILE A 153 45.64 -7.48 -12.30
CA ILE A 153 45.32 -8.52 -13.29
C ILE A 153 46.52 -9.45 -13.52
N HIS A 154 47.73 -8.90 -13.56
CA HIS A 154 48.95 -9.67 -13.80
C HIS A 154 49.61 -10.23 -12.53
N GLY A 155 48.92 -10.19 -11.38
CA GLY A 155 49.41 -10.81 -10.13
C GLY A 155 50.57 -10.07 -9.45
N PHE A 156 50.91 -8.85 -9.89
CA PHE A 156 51.94 -8.00 -9.28
C PHE A 156 51.40 -7.08 -8.17
N ALA A 157 50.13 -7.20 -7.81
CA ALA A 157 49.53 -6.42 -6.75
C ALA A 157 49.84 -7.01 -5.37
N PRO A 158 49.99 -6.14 -4.34
CA PRO A 158 50.13 -6.61 -2.96
C PRO A 158 48.88 -7.38 -2.52
N LEU A 159 49.08 -8.49 -1.80
CA LEU A 159 48.03 -9.42 -1.35
C LEU A 159 46.84 -8.72 -0.67
N LEU A 160 47.10 -7.66 0.10
CA LEU A 160 46.10 -6.86 0.79
C LEU A 160 45.08 -6.22 -0.17
N LEU A 161 45.54 -5.73 -1.33
CA LEU A 161 44.69 -5.07 -2.32
C LEU A 161 43.77 -6.08 -3.01
N LEU A 162 44.28 -7.29 -3.29
CA LEU A 162 43.50 -8.37 -3.90
C LEU A 162 42.40 -8.86 -2.95
N LEU A 163 42.72 -9.05 -1.66
CA LEU A 163 41.76 -9.45 -0.64
C LEU A 163 40.63 -8.42 -0.47
N LEU A 164 40.98 -7.13 -0.44
CA LEU A 164 40.00 -6.05 -0.35
C LEU A 164 39.06 -6.01 -1.57
N LEU A 165 39.60 -6.19 -2.77
CA LEU A 165 38.82 -6.21 -4.01
C LEU A 165 37.84 -7.40 -4.04
N LEU A 166 38.31 -8.59 -3.61
CA LEU A 166 37.48 -9.79 -3.52
C LEU A 166 36.33 -9.60 -2.52
N LEU A 167 36.60 -9.02 -1.36
CA LEU A 167 35.58 -8.73 -0.35
C LEU A 167 34.54 -7.75 -0.90
N LEU A 168 34.98 -6.71 -1.59
CA LEU A 168 34.08 -5.72 -2.20
C LEU A 168 33.19 -6.37 -3.28
N LEU A 169 33.77 -7.24 -4.11
CA LEU A 169 33.02 -7.97 -5.14
C LEU A 169 31.99 -8.93 -4.52
N LEU A 170 32.36 -9.63 -3.44
CA LEU A 170 31.46 -10.51 -2.70
C LEU A 170 30.31 -9.73 -2.08
N LEU A 171 30.60 -8.57 -1.47
CA LEU A 171 29.58 -7.69 -0.90
C LEU A 171 28.61 -7.18 -1.97
N LEU A 172 29.14 -6.79 -3.14
CA LEU A 172 28.33 -6.37 -4.28
C LEU A 172 27.42 -7.49 -4.78
N LEU A 173 27.95 -8.71 -4.90
CA LEU A 173 27.18 -9.90 -5.31
C LEU A 173 26.06 -10.21 -4.30
N LEU A 174 26.36 -10.14 -3.00
CA LEU A 174 25.37 -10.35 -1.94
C LEU A 174 24.25 -9.30 -2.01
N LEU A 175 24.60 -8.03 -2.24
CA LEU A 175 23.63 -6.95 -2.40
C LEU A 175 22.72 -7.18 -3.62
N LEU A 176 23.30 -7.63 -4.74
CA LEU A 176 22.54 -7.94 -5.95
C LEU A 176 21.58 -9.12 -5.72
N LEU A 177 22.02 -10.17 -5.02
CA LEU A 177 21.18 -11.31 -4.66
C LEU A 177 20.01 -10.90 -3.76
N LEU A 178 20.27 -10.04 -2.77
CA LEU A 178 19.23 -9.50 -1.89
C LEU A 178 18.18 -8.69 -2.67
N LEU A 179 18.64 -7.86 -3.61
CA LEU A 179 17.75 -7.08 -4.48
C LEU A 179 16.87 -7.99 -5.35
N LEU A 180 17.45 -9.05 -5.92
CA LEU A 180 16.72 -10.03 -6.72
C LEU A 180 15.64 -10.76 -5.88
N LEU A 181 15.98 -11.16 -4.65
CA LEU A 181 15.05 -11.80 -3.74
C LEU A 181 13.87 -10.87 -3.39
N LEU A 182 14.16 -9.58 -3.13
CA LEU A 182 13.14 -8.57 -2.87
C LEU A 182 12.19 -8.40 -4.07
N LEU A 183 12.73 -8.36 -5.29
CA LEU A 183 11.93 -8.25 -6.51
C LEU A 183 11.02 -9.48 -6.69
N LEU A 184 11.52 -10.68 -6.43
CA LEU A 184 10.74 -11.91 -6.50
C LEU A 184 9.60 -11.92 -5.47
N LEU A 185 9.87 -11.47 -4.25
CA LEU A 185 8.86 -11.34 -3.20
C LEU A 185 7.76 -10.34 -3.60
N LEU A 186 8.14 -9.20 -4.18
CA LEU A 186 7.20 -8.20 -4.68
C LEU A 186 6.31 -8.76 -5.80
N LEU A 187 6.90 -9.51 -6.73
CA LEU A 187 6.16 -10.17 -7.81
C LEU A 187 5.16 -11.20 -7.26
N LEU A 188 5.56 -12.00 -6.28
CA LEU A 188 4.69 -12.97 -5.62
C LEU A 188 3.52 -12.27 -4.92
N LEU A 189 3.79 -11.16 -4.22
CA LEU A 189 2.74 -10.36 -3.57
C LEU A 189 1.75 -9.80 -4.59
N LEU A 190 2.23 -9.29 -5.71
CA LEU A 190 1.38 -8.78 -6.79
C LEU A 190 0.50 -9.87 -7.39
N LEU A 191 1.06 -11.07 -7.61
CA LEU A 191 0.31 -12.23 -8.11
C LEU A 191 -0.79 -12.65 -7.11
N LEU A 192 -0.48 -12.68 -5.82
CA LEU A 192 -1.43 -12.99 -4.77
C LEU A 192 -2.57 -11.96 -4.72
N LEU A 193 -2.24 -10.67 -4.83
CA LEU A 193 -3.23 -9.60 -4.89
C LEU A 193 -4.15 -9.73 -6.11
N LEU A 194 -3.58 -10.05 -7.27
CA LEU A 194 -4.35 -10.29 -8.50
C LEU A 194 -5.31 -11.48 -8.34
N LEU A 195 -4.84 -12.58 -7.75
CA LEU A 195 -5.67 -13.75 -7.47
C LEU A 195 -6.82 -13.42 -6.52
N LEU A 196 -6.55 -12.64 -5.47
CA LEU A 196 -7.57 -12.18 -4.52
C LEU A 196 -8.62 -11.31 -5.22
N LEU A 197 -8.20 -10.38 -6.08
CA LEU A 197 -9.11 -9.54 -6.85
C LEU A 197 -9.99 -10.36 -7.79
N LEU A 198 -9.42 -11.36 -8.46
CA LEU A 198 -10.17 -12.27 -9.33
C LEU A 198 -11.21 -13.07 -8.53
N LEU A 199 -10.85 -13.58 -7.35
CA LEU A 199 -11.76 -14.29 -6.45
C LEU A 199 -12.92 -13.38 -6.00
N LEU A 200 -12.62 -12.14 -5.63
CA LEU A 200 -13.63 -11.16 -5.25
C LEU A 200 -14.60 -10.85 -6.40
N LEU A 201 -14.08 -10.69 -7.62
CA LEU A 201 -14.90 -10.48 -8.82
C LEU A 201 -15.82 -11.67 -9.10
N LEU A 202 -15.30 -12.90 -8.97
CA LEU A 202 -16.09 -14.12 -9.14
C LEU A 202 -17.22 -14.19 -8.10
N LEU A 203 -16.93 -13.88 -6.84
CA LEU A 203 -17.92 -13.86 -5.77
C LEU A 203 -19.02 -12.82 -6.04
N LEU A 204 -18.64 -11.62 -6.50
CA LEU A 204 -19.59 -10.57 -6.88
C LEU A 204 -20.50 -11.01 -8.02
N LEU A 205 -19.94 -11.67 -9.05
CA LEU A 205 -20.71 -12.19 -10.18
C LEU A 205 -21.72 -13.27 -9.73
N LEU A 206 -21.29 -14.17 -8.83
CA LEU A 206 -22.16 -15.20 -8.27
C LEU A 206 -23.31 -14.57 -7.46
N LEU A 207 -23.02 -13.56 -6.65
CA LEU A 207 -24.04 -12.82 -5.89
C LEU A 207 -25.05 -12.14 -6.82
N LEU A 208 -24.57 -11.50 -7.89
CA LEU A 208 -25.44 -10.86 -8.88
C LEU A 208 -26.34 -11.88 -9.58
N LEU A 209 -25.81 -13.03 -9.96
CA LEU A 209 -26.57 -14.12 -10.56
C LEU A 209 -27.67 -14.64 -9.61
N LEU A 210 -27.33 -14.83 -8.33
CA LEU A 210 -28.29 -15.25 -7.30
C LEU A 210 -29.42 -14.22 -7.14
N LEU A 211 -29.08 -12.94 -7.10
CA LEU A 211 -30.06 -11.85 -7.01
C LEU A 211 -31.00 -11.84 -8.23
N LEU A 212 -30.46 -12.02 -9.43
CA LEU A 212 -31.25 -12.09 -10.66
C LEU A 212 -32.22 -13.29 -10.64
N LEU A 213 -31.76 -14.46 -10.20
CA LEU A 213 -32.59 -15.65 -10.06
C LEU A 213 -33.73 -15.42 -9.05
N LEU A 214 -33.44 -14.79 -7.92
CA LEU A 214 -34.45 -14.46 -6.91
C LEU A 214 -35.51 -13.49 -7.47
N LEU A 215 -35.07 -12.47 -8.21
CA LEU A 215 -35.98 -11.52 -8.85
C LEU A 215 -36.89 -12.21 -9.88
N LEU A 216 -36.33 -13.12 -10.69
CA LEU A 216 -37.09 -13.89 -11.67
C LEU A 216 -38.14 -14.78 -10.98
N LEU A 217 -37.76 -15.45 -9.88
CA LEU A 217 -38.68 -16.27 -9.09
C LEU A 217 -39.82 -15.44 -8.51
N LEU A 218 -39.51 -14.26 -7.97
CA LEU A 218 -40.52 -13.32 -7.44
C LEU A 218 -41.50 -12.87 -8.53
N LEU A 219 -40.99 -12.53 -9.72
CA LEU A 219 -41.81 -12.14 -10.86
C LEU A 219 -42.75 -13.28 -11.30
N LEU A 220 -42.24 -14.50 -11.36
CA LEU A 220 -43.03 -15.68 -11.70
C LEU A 220 -44.16 -15.91 -10.67
N LEU A 221 -43.85 -15.79 -9.38
CA LEU A 221 -44.84 -15.91 -8.30
C LEU A 221 -45.94 -14.84 -8.42
N LEU A 222 -45.56 -13.59 -8.72
CA LEU A 222 -46.51 -12.49 -8.91
C LEU A 222 -47.42 -12.74 -10.11
N LEU A 223 -46.87 -13.23 -11.23
CA LEU A 223 -47.65 -13.58 -12.42
C LEU A 223 -48.64 -14.71 -12.13
N LEU A 224 -48.22 -15.74 -11.39
CA LEU A 224 -49.08 -16.85 -10.97
C LEU A 224 -50.23 -16.35 -10.08
N LEU A 225 -49.94 -15.48 -9.12
CA LEU A 225 -50.95 -14.88 -8.25
C LEU A 225 -51.97 -14.05 -9.06
N LEU A 226 -51.50 -13.25 -10.02
CA LEU A 226 -52.36 -12.47 -10.90
C LEU A 226 -53.28 -13.38 -11.74
N LEU A 227 -52.73 -14.46 -12.30
CA LEU A 227 -53.51 -15.44 -13.06
C LEU A 227 -54.60 -16.09 -12.20
N LEU A 228 -54.27 -16.49 -10.97
CA LEU A 228 -55.21 -17.07 -10.02
C LEU A 228 -56.34 -16.08 -9.68
N LEU A 229 -55.99 -14.81 -9.44
CA LEU A 229 -56.97 -13.75 -9.18
C LEU A 229 -57.92 -13.54 -10.37
N LEU A 230 -57.39 -13.52 -11.60
CA LEU A 230 -58.20 -13.39 -12.82
C LEU A 230 -59.16 -14.57 -12.98
N LEU A 231 -58.68 -15.81 -12.74
CA LEU A 231 -59.51 -17.01 -12.80
C LEU A 231 -60.63 -16.97 -11.75
N LEU A 232 -60.33 -16.51 -10.53
CA LEU A 232 -61.33 -16.35 -9.47
C LEU A 232 -62.39 -15.30 -9.85
N LEU A 233 -61.97 -14.16 -10.40
CA LEU A 233 -62.88 -13.11 -10.87
C LEU A 233 -63.79 -13.62 -12.01
N LEU A 234 -63.22 -14.38 -12.95
CA LEU A 234 -63.98 -15.00 -14.04
C LEU A 234 -65.01 -16.00 -13.50
N LEU A 235 -64.62 -16.86 -12.54
CA LEU A 235 -65.52 -17.80 -11.90
C LEU A 235 -66.68 -17.08 -11.19
N LEU A 236 -66.38 -16.00 -10.46
CA LEU A 236 -67.39 -15.18 -9.79
C LEU A 236 -68.36 -14.54 -10.78
N LEU A 237 -67.84 -14.01 -11.91
CA LEU A 237 -68.67 -13.46 -12.98
C LEU A 237 -69.61 -14.51 -13.58
N VAL A 238 -69.09 -15.72 -13.87
CA VAL A 238 -69.91 -16.83 -14.39
C VAL A 238 -71.00 -17.21 -13.40
N LEU A 239 -70.68 -17.31 -12.10
CA LEU A 239 -71.66 -17.61 -11.06
C LEU A 239 -72.75 -16.53 -10.96
N LEU A 240 -72.37 -15.25 -11.04
CA LEU A 240 -73.30 -14.13 -11.03
C LEU A 240 -74.25 -14.16 -12.25
N LEU A 241 -73.72 -14.45 -13.44
CA LEU A 241 -74.53 -14.60 -14.65
C LEU A 241 -75.51 -15.78 -14.56
N LEU A 242 -75.07 -16.92 -14.01
CA LEU A 242 -75.94 -18.07 -13.77
C LEU A 242 -77.05 -17.75 -12.76
N LEU A 243 -76.72 -17.04 -11.67
CA LEU A 243 -77.70 -16.59 -10.68
C LEU A 243 -78.73 -15.63 -11.30
N LEU A 244 -78.28 -14.67 -12.11
CA LEU A 244 -79.16 -13.74 -12.82
C LEU A 244 -80.09 -14.47 -13.79
N LEU A 245 -79.57 -15.44 -14.56
CA LEU A 245 -80.35 -16.28 -15.46
C LEU A 245 -81.42 -17.08 -14.69
N LEU A 246 -81.05 -17.68 -13.56
CA LEU A 246 -81.98 -18.41 -12.70
C LEU A 246 -83.10 -17.51 -12.18
N LEU A 247 -82.76 -16.30 -11.71
CA LEU A 247 -83.73 -15.32 -11.23
C LEU A 247 -84.70 -14.89 -12.36
N LEU A 248 -84.18 -14.66 -13.57
CA LEU A 248 -85.00 -14.32 -14.73
C LEU A 248 -85.96 -15.45 -15.11
N LEU A 249 -85.49 -16.71 -15.09
CA LEU A 249 -86.33 -17.88 -15.35
C LEU A 249 -87.44 -18.04 -14.30
N LEU A 250 -87.11 -17.83 -13.02
CA LEU A 250 -88.09 -17.87 -11.92
C LEU A 250 -89.15 -16.77 -12.08
N LEU A 251 -88.73 -15.55 -12.44
CA LEU A 251 -89.63 -14.44 -12.72
C LEU A 251 -90.57 -14.75 -13.89
N LEU A 252 -90.04 -15.33 -14.97
CA LEU A 252 -90.83 -15.75 -16.13
C LEU A 252 -91.86 -16.81 -15.75
N LEU A 253 -91.45 -17.81 -14.96
CA LEU A 253 -92.35 -18.85 -14.45
C LEU A 253 -93.47 -18.27 -13.58
N LEU A 254 -93.13 -17.34 -12.68
CA LEU A 254 -94.11 -16.64 -11.85
C LEU A 254 -95.11 -15.84 -12.69
N LEU A 255 -94.64 -15.12 -13.71
CA LEU A 255 -95.49 -14.38 -14.64
C LEU A 255 -96.43 -15.31 -15.42
N LEU A 256 -95.93 -16.46 -15.88
CA LEU A 256 -96.72 -17.48 -16.57
C LEU A 256 -97.80 -18.07 -15.64
N LEU A 257 -97.46 -18.38 -14.39
CA LEU A 257 -98.39 -18.87 -13.39
C LEU A 257 -99.49 -17.84 -13.09
N LEU A 258 -99.12 -16.56 -12.94
CA LEU A 258 -100.06 -15.46 -12.74
C LEU A 258 -101.01 -15.32 -13.94
N LEU A 259 -100.48 -15.43 -15.16
CA LEU A 259 -101.28 -15.41 -16.40
C LEU A 259 -102.27 -16.59 -16.46
N LEU A 260 -101.82 -17.80 -16.11
CA LEU A 260 -102.68 -18.99 -16.05
C LEU A 260 -103.78 -18.84 -15.00
N LEU A 261 -103.46 -18.32 -13.81
CA LEU A 261 -104.42 -18.04 -12.76
C LEU A 261 -105.46 -17.01 -13.21
N LEU A 262 -105.02 -15.93 -13.89
CA LEU A 262 -105.90 -14.92 -14.45
C LEU A 262 -106.85 -15.51 -15.52
N LEU A 263 -106.32 -16.36 -16.41
CA LEU A 263 -107.11 -17.07 -17.42
C LEU A 263 -108.14 -18.01 -16.79
N LEU A 264 -107.75 -18.75 -15.74
CA LEU A 264 -108.64 -19.63 -14.98
C LEU A 264 -109.75 -18.83 -14.29
N LEU A 265 -109.42 -17.70 -13.66
CA LEU A 265 -110.39 -16.81 -13.04
C LEU A 265 -111.40 -16.26 -14.07
N LEU A 266 -110.91 -15.85 -15.24
CA LEU A 266 -111.74 -15.38 -16.35
C LEU A 266 -112.69 -16.49 -16.85
N LEU A 267 -112.19 -17.73 -16.98
CA LEU A 267 -112.99 -18.90 -17.36
C LEU A 267 -114.08 -19.22 -16.33
N LEU A 268 -113.74 -19.19 -15.04
CA LEU A 268 -114.70 -19.40 -13.94
C LEU A 268 -115.79 -18.31 -13.92
N LEU A 269 -115.41 -17.05 -14.13
CA LEU A 269 -116.35 -15.94 -14.25
C LEU A 269 -117.29 -16.12 -15.44
N LEU A 270 -116.76 -16.54 -16.59
CA LEU A 270 -117.54 -16.85 -17.79
C LEU A 270 -118.54 -17.99 -17.53
N LEU A 271 -118.09 -19.09 -16.92
CA LEU A 271 -118.95 -20.24 -16.58
C LEU A 271 -120.06 -19.82 -15.60
N HIS A 272 -119.71 -19.03 -14.58
CA HIS A 272 -120.70 -18.50 -13.65
C HIS A 272 -121.74 -17.64 -14.37
N LEU A 273 -121.32 -16.74 -15.27
CA LEU A 273 -122.23 -15.91 -16.08
C LEU A 273 -123.16 -16.78 -16.94
N VAL A 274 -122.64 -17.82 -17.60
CA VAL A 274 -123.43 -18.78 -18.38
C VAL A 274 -124.45 -19.51 -17.50
N MET A 275 -124.05 -20.01 -16.33
CA MET A 275 -124.96 -20.69 -15.40
C MET A 275 -126.08 -19.77 -14.89
N VAL A 276 -125.77 -18.50 -14.59
CA VAL A 276 -126.77 -17.49 -14.22
C VAL A 276 -127.74 -17.24 -15.38
N MET A 277 -127.25 -17.13 -16.62
CA MET A 277 -128.12 -17.01 -17.78
C MET A 277 -129.05 -18.22 -17.95
N VAL A 278 -128.55 -19.45 -17.73
CA VAL A 278 -129.35 -20.68 -17.82
C VAL A 278 -130.42 -20.76 -16.71
N THR A 279 -130.09 -20.41 -15.47
CA THR A 279 -131.08 -20.42 -14.38
C THR A 279 -132.16 -19.35 -14.58
N VAL A 280 -131.79 -18.18 -15.07
CA VAL A 280 -132.73 -17.11 -15.44
C VAL A 280 -133.65 -17.58 -16.58
N THR A 281 -133.12 -18.18 -17.65
CA THR A 281 -133.97 -18.68 -18.75
C THR A 281 -134.87 -19.83 -18.32
N MET A 282 -134.38 -20.76 -17.50
CA MET A 282 -135.19 -21.84 -16.92
C MET A 282 -136.28 -21.30 -16.00
N ALA A 283 -135.99 -20.32 -15.15
CA ALA A 283 -136.99 -19.68 -14.30
C ALA A 283 -138.09 -18.98 -15.13
N ILE A 284 -137.70 -18.29 -16.20
CA ILE A 284 -138.63 -17.69 -17.16
C ILE A 284 -139.48 -18.79 -17.84
N ALA A 285 -138.86 -19.87 -18.33
CA ALA A 285 -139.56 -20.99 -18.96
C ALA A 285 -140.51 -21.72 -18.00
N MET A 286 -140.14 -21.86 -16.73
CA MET A 286 -140.98 -22.49 -15.70
C MET A 286 -142.17 -21.60 -15.33
N MET A 287 -141.99 -20.28 -15.27
CA MET A 287 -143.12 -19.36 -15.14
C MET A 287 -144.10 -19.48 -16.32
N ILE A 288 -143.59 -19.66 -17.54
CA ILE A 288 -144.41 -19.85 -18.75
C ILE A 288 -145.20 -21.17 -18.69
N THR A 289 -144.58 -22.28 -18.31
CA THR A 289 -145.24 -23.60 -18.21
C THR A 289 -146.23 -23.70 -17.03
N MET A 290 -145.91 -23.09 -15.88
CA MET A 290 -146.85 -22.97 -14.76
C MET A 290 -148.07 -22.11 -15.13
N ARG A 291 -147.90 -21.12 -16.02
CA ARG A 291 -149.02 -20.34 -16.57
C ARG A 291 -149.90 -21.15 -17.52
N GLN A 292 -149.35 -22.14 -18.24
CA GLN A 292 -150.13 -23.04 -19.10
C GLN A 292 -150.89 -24.14 -18.35
N ARG A 293 -150.43 -24.57 -17.16
CA ARG A 293 -151.15 -25.57 -16.32
C ARG A 293 -152.31 -25.01 -15.48
N ARG A 294 -152.57 -23.69 -15.52
CA ARG A 294 -153.70 -23.03 -14.83
C ARG A 294 -154.84 -22.63 -15.79
N ILE A 295 -154.95 -23.32 -16.91
CA ILE A 295 -156.02 -23.19 -17.91
C ILE A 295 -156.50 -24.60 -18.22
#